data_AF-A0A1G1ZHT6-F1
#
_entry.id   AF-A0A1G1ZHT6-F1
#
_cell.length_a   1.000
_cell.length_b   1.000
_cell.length_c   1.000
_cell.angle_alpha   90.00
_cell.angle_beta   90.00
_cell.angle_gamma   90.00
#
_symmetry.space_group_name_H-M   'P 1'
#
loop_
_entity.id
_entity.type
_entity.pdbx_description
1 polymer ?
#
loop_
_entity_poly.entity_id
_entity_poly.type
_entity_poly.pdbx_seq_one_letter_code
_entity_poly.pdbx_strand_id
1 'polypeptide(L)' 'MEEAVLNKNYFGYVAGRIEVWTQDENYNIGEIRFLTLRKNKSWWRFHKKYNGQWVNKATFIRIAKTIRKEFV' A
#
# COMPACT_ATOMS: atom_id res chain seq x y z
N MET A 1 4.32 7.44 5.53
CA MET A 1 4.08 7.79 6.95
C MET A 1 3.46 6.55 7.59
N GLU A 2 4.09 6.01 8.63
CA GLU A 2 3.57 4.86 9.37
C GLU A 2 2.63 5.40 10.45
N GLU A 3 1.43 4.82 10.58
CA GLU A 3 0.54 5.12 11.70
C GLU A 3 0.62 3.99 12.70
N ALA A 4 1.03 4.32 13.93
CA ALA A 4 1.04 3.35 15.02
C ALA A 4 -0.40 2.96 15.35
N VAL A 5 -0.72 1.66 15.25
CA VAL A 5 -2.04 1.16 15.66
C VAL A 5 -2.05 1.04 17.18
N LEU A 6 -2.71 1.97 17.86
CA LEU A 6 -2.76 2.04 19.34
C LEU A 6 -3.75 1.03 19.98
N ASN A 7 -4.48 0.27 19.17
CA ASN A 7 -5.41 -0.73 19.63
C ASN A 7 -4.69 -2.05 19.95
N LYS A 8 -4.86 -2.56 21.19
CA LYS A 8 -4.23 -3.79 21.69
C LYS A 8 -4.53 -5.02 20.81
N ASN A 9 -5.67 -5.07 20.14
CA ASN A 9 -6.04 -6.16 19.23
C ASN A 9 -5.19 -6.19 17.94
N TYR A 10 -4.45 -5.13 17.66
CA TYR A 10 -3.61 -4.98 16.48
C TYR A 10 -2.13 -4.83 16.85
N PHE A 11 -1.74 -5.30 18.03
CA PHE A 11 -0.34 -5.32 18.44
C PHE A 11 0.51 -6.12 17.43
N GLY A 12 1.57 -5.50 16.92
CA GLY A 12 2.41 -6.09 15.90
C GLY A 12 1.92 -5.90 14.46
N TYR A 13 0.81 -5.20 14.23
CA TYR A 13 0.40 -4.72 12.91
C TYR A 13 0.98 -3.32 12.63
N VAL A 14 1.13 -3.01 11.35
CA VAL A 14 1.52 -1.70 10.82
C VAL A 14 0.47 -1.30 9.81
N ALA A 15 -0.07 -0.09 9.98
CA ALA A 15 -0.93 0.55 9.01
C ALA A 15 -0.16 1.60 8.22
N GLY A 16 -0.60 1.86 7.01
CA GLY A 16 -0.06 2.95 6.23
C GLY A 16 -0.69 3.03 4.85
N ARG A 17 0.03 3.71 3.97
CA ARG A 17 -0.39 3.92 2.58
C ARG A 17 0.74 3.67 1.59
N ILE A 18 0.35 3.30 0.38
CA ILE A 18 1.17 3.41 -0.81
C ILE A 18 0.57 4.48 -1.72
N GLU A 19 1.42 5.34 -2.25
CA GLU A 19 1.06 6.37 -3.21
C GLU A 19 1.57 5.92 -4.58
N VAL A 20 0.67 5.77 -5.55
CA VAL A 20 1.02 5.32 -6.90
C VAL A 20 0.51 6.33 -7.91
N TRP A 21 1.36 6.70 -8.87
CA TRP A 21 1.08 7.77 -9.81
C TRP A 21 0.60 7.19 -11.14
N THR A 22 -0.45 7.75 -11.74
CA THR A 22 -1.04 7.24 -12.98
C THR A 22 -1.13 8.34 -14.01
N GLN A 23 -0.53 8.19 -15.19
CA GLN A 23 -0.43 9.27 -16.21
C GLN A 23 -1.77 9.76 -16.79
N ASP A 24 -2.85 8.99 -16.64
CA ASP A 24 -4.10 9.21 -17.40
C ASP A 24 -5.17 10.05 -16.68
N GLU A 25 -4.96 10.51 -15.43
CA GLU A 25 -6.01 11.21 -14.68
C GLU A 25 -5.51 12.52 -14.04
N ASN A 26 -6.31 13.59 -14.14
CA ASN A 26 -6.04 14.96 -13.66
C ASN A 26 -5.71 15.07 -12.14
N TYR A 27 -5.81 13.97 -11.38
CA TYR A 27 -5.40 13.85 -9.98
C TYR A 27 -4.50 12.61 -9.83
N ASN A 28 -3.22 12.81 -10.15
CA ASN A 28 -2.19 11.81 -10.43
C ASN A 28 -1.69 10.95 -9.23
N ILE A 29 -2.38 10.88 -8.08
CA ILE A 29 -1.90 10.10 -6.93
C ILE A 29 -3.01 9.19 -6.39
N GLY A 30 -2.95 7.90 -6.75
CA GLY A 30 -3.77 6.86 -6.16
C GLY A 30 -3.19 6.41 -4.82
N GLU A 31 -3.82 6.84 -3.72
CA GLU A 31 -3.52 6.35 -2.37
C GLU A 31 -4.23 5.01 -2.12
N ILE A 32 -3.47 3.97 -1.77
CA ILE A 32 -4.02 2.68 -1.34
C ILE A 32 -3.53 2.38 0.08
N ARG A 33 -4.48 2.13 0.99
CA ARG A 33 -4.20 1.84 2.41
C ARG A 33 -4.03 0.33 2.64
N PHE A 34 -3.25 0.00 3.67
CA PHE A 34 -2.99 -1.38 4.07
C PHE A 34 -2.94 -1.50 5.60
N LEU A 35 -3.13 -2.73 6.09
CA LEU A 35 -2.94 -3.12 7.48
C LEU A 35 -2.31 -4.52 7.51
N THR A 36 -1.03 -4.61 7.86
CA THR A 36 -0.32 -5.91 7.81
C THR A 36 0.56 -6.13 9.02
N LEU A 37 0.94 -7.39 9.28
CA LEU A 37 1.86 -7.73 10.35
C LEU A 37 3.24 -7.11 10.09
N ARG A 38 3.86 -6.49 11.10
CA ARG A 38 5.19 -5.85 11.02
C ARG A 38 6.28 -6.81 10.52
N LYS A 39 6.17 -8.09 10.86
CA LYS A 39 7.09 -9.16 10.43
C LYS A 39 6.96 -9.53 8.94
N ASN A 40 5.94 -9.02 8.24
CA ASN A 40 5.69 -9.36 6.85
C ASN A 40 6.68 -8.66 5.91
N LYS A 41 7.80 -9.33 5.63
CA LYS A 41 8.85 -8.82 4.72
C LYS A 41 8.40 -8.73 3.26
N SER A 42 7.31 -9.39 2.83
CA SER A 42 6.82 -9.23 1.46
C SER A 42 6.18 -7.86 1.27
N TRP A 43 5.50 -7.33 2.29
CA TRP A 43 4.95 -5.98 2.29
C TRP A 43 6.03 -4.93 2.03
N TRP A 44 7.13 -4.95 2.79
CA TRP A 44 8.21 -3.98 2.65
C TRP A 44 8.83 -3.97 1.25
N ARG A 45 8.98 -5.15 0.63
CA ARG A 45 9.47 -5.27 -0.74
C ARG A 45 8.46 -4.73 -1.76
N PHE A 46 7.18 -5.00 -1.53
CA PHE A 46 6.10 -4.50 -2.37
C PHE A 46 5.98 -2.98 -2.31
N HIS A 47 5.98 -2.41 -1.09
CA HIS A 47 5.93 -0.97 -0.84
C HIS A 47 7.11 -0.26 -1.50
N LYS A 48 8.34 -0.72 -1.26
CA LYS A 48 9.55 -0.14 -1.88
C LYS A 48 9.50 -0.18 -3.41
N LYS A 49 8.86 -1.19 -4.00
CA LYS A 49 8.78 -1.36 -5.45
C LYS A 49 7.81 -0.37 -6.12
N TYR A 50 6.69 -0.04 -5.47
CA TYR A 50 5.60 0.69 -6.13
C TYR A 50 5.31 2.07 -5.53
N ASN A 51 5.76 2.35 -4.31
CA ASN A 51 5.51 3.64 -3.68
C ASN A 51 6.25 4.76 -4.42
N GLY A 52 5.51 5.82 -4.76
CA GLY A 52 6.01 6.96 -5.54
C GLY A 52 6.31 6.63 -7.01
N GLN A 53 5.90 5.46 -7.51
CA GLN A 53 6.16 5.08 -8.90
C GLN A 53 5.02 5.48 -9.83
N TRP A 54 5.38 5.86 -11.04
CA TRP A 54 4.46 6.01 -12.16
C TRP A 54 4.16 4.64 -12.77
N VAL A 55 2.88 4.32 -12.87
CA VAL A 55 2.41 3.07 -13.48
C VAL A 55 1.20 3.34 -14.38
N ASN A 56 0.96 2.44 -15.33
CA ASN A 56 -0.26 2.48 -16.11
C ASN A 56 -1.48 2.01 -15.30
N LYS A 57 -2.69 2.32 -15.79
CA LYS A 57 -3.96 1.98 -15.14
C LYS A 57 -4.11 0.49 -14.82
N ALA A 58 -3.71 -0.40 -15.74
CA ALA A 58 -3.76 -1.85 -15.53
C ALA A 58 -2.88 -2.30 -14.35
N THR A 59 -1.68 -1.72 -14.23
CA THR A 59 -0.77 -2.01 -13.13
C THR A 59 -1.30 -1.46 -11.82
N PHE A 60 -1.87 -0.25 -11.82
CA PHE A 60 -2.52 0.32 -10.63
C PHE A 60 -3.65 -0.58 -10.10
N ILE A 61 -4.56 -1.05 -10.98
CA ILE A 61 -5.64 -1.97 -10.62
C ILE A 61 -5.08 -3.27 -10.02
N ARG A 62 -4.00 -3.81 -10.60
CA ARG A 62 -3.34 -5.01 -10.09
C ARG A 62 -2.75 -4.77 -8.70
N ILE A 63 -2.07 -3.65 -8.48
CA ILE A 63 -1.52 -3.26 -7.18
C ILE A 63 -2.64 -3.20 -6.13
N ALA A 64 -3.73 -2.49 -6.42
CA ALA A 64 -4.87 -2.38 -5.52
C ALA A 64 -5.49 -3.74 -5.15
N LYS A 65 -5.62 -4.65 -6.13
CA LYS A 65 -6.11 -6.01 -5.89
C LYS A 65 -5.17 -6.82 -5.01
N THR A 66 -3.86 -6.76 -5.25
CA THR A 66 -2.87 -7.45 -4.42
C THR A 66 -2.92 -6.96 -2.98
N ILE A 67 -3.00 -5.64 -2.77
CA ILE A 67 -3.03 -5.07 -1.41
C ILE A 67 -4.24 -5.57 -0.62
N ARG A 68 -5.44 -5.53 -1.23
CA ARG A 68 -6.66 -6.02 -0.59
C ARG A 68 -6.66 -7.52 -0.29
N LYS A 69 -5.88 -8.31 -1.02
CA LYS A 69 -5.85 -9.78 -0.86
C LYS A 69 -4.80 -10.23 0.15
N GLU A 70 -3.66 -9.54 0.20
CA GLU A 70 -2.48 -10.00 0.94
C GLU A 70 -2.17 -9.17 2.20
N PHE A 71 -2.70 -7.95 2.29
CA PHE A 71 -2.29 -6.96 3.29
C PHE A 71 -3.46 -6.16 3.91
N VAL A 72 -4.69 -6.66 3.80
CA VAL A 72 -5.90 -6.16 4.47
C VAL A 72 -6.55 -7.30 5.23
#